data_AF-H9FJ30-F1
#
_entry.id   AF-H9FJ30-F1
#
_cell.length_a   1.000
_cell.length_b   1.000
_cell.length_c   1.000
_cell.angle_alpha   90.00
_cell.angle_beta   90.00
_cell.angle_gamma   90.00
#
_symmetry.space_group_name_H-M   'P 1'
#
loop_
_entity.id
_entity.type
_entity.pdbx_description
1 polymer ?
#
loop_
_entity_poly.entity_id
_entity_poly.type
_entity_poly.pdbx_seq_one_letter_code
_entity_poly.pdbx_strand_id
1 'polypeptide(L)'
;IVVPHSLPFKAVVISAILALVVLTIISLIILIMLWQKKPRYEIRWKVIESVSSDGHEYIYVDPMQLPYDSTWELPRDQLVLGRTLGSGAFGQVVEATAHGLSHSQATMKVAVKMLKSTARSSEKQALMSELKIMSHLGPHLNVVNLLGACTKGGPIYIITEYCRYGDLVDYLHRNKHTFLQHHSDKRRPPSAELYS
;
A
#
# COMPACT_ATOMS: atom_id res chain seq x y z
N ILE A 1 -24.00 72.78 -13.87
CA ILE A 1 -24.40 71.35 -13.89
C ILE A 1 -23.17 70.56 -13.44
N VAL A 2 -23.08 70.24 -12.16
CA VAL A 2 -21.94 69.50 -11.60
C VAL A 2 -22.26 68.02 -11.77
N VAL A 3 -21.59 67.37 -12.72
CA VAL A 3 -21.70 65.91 -12.89
C VAL A 3 -20.98 65.25 -11.70
N PRO A 4 -21.63 64.40 -10.90
CA PRO A 4 -21.03 63.86 -9.70
C PRO A 4 -19.98 62.80 -10.09
N HIS A 5 -18.70 63.20 -10.04
CA HIS A 5 -17.52 62.36 -10.25
C HIS A 5 -17.36 61.19 -9.25
N SER A 6 -18.31 61.00 -8.32
CA SER A 6 -18.30 59.97 -7.28
C SER A 6 -18.96 58.64 -7.66
N LEU A 7 -19.73 58.57 -8.76
CA LEU A 7 -20.35 57.32 -9.22
C LEU A 7 -19.38 56.31 -9.88
N PRO A 8 -18.42 56.70 -10.74
CA PRO A 8 -17.56 55.72 -11.41
C PRO A 8 -16.61 55.01 -10.44
N PHE A 9 -16.10 55.73 -9.42
CA PHE A 9 -15.22 55.14 -8.42
C PHE A 9 -15.93 54.07 -7.58
N LYS A 10 -17.16 54.35 -7.12
CA LYS A 10 -17.94 53.38 -6.34
C LYS A 10 -18.28 52.12 -7.15
N ALA A 11 -18.61 52.28 -8.43
CA ALA A 11 -18.88 51.14 -9.32
C ALA A 11 -17.63 50.26 -9.53
N VAL A 12 -16.46 50.88 -9.70
CA VAL A 12 -15.17 50.17 -9.82
C VAL A 12 -14.81 49.45 -8.52
N VAL A 13 -15.07 50.06 -7.36
CA VAL A 13 -14.81 49.42 -6.07
C VAL A 13 -15.74 48.22 -5.85
N ILE A 14 -17.02 48.34 -6.17
CA ILE A 14 -18.00 47.25 -6.04
C ILE A 14 -17.64 46.08 -6.97
N SER A 15 -17.24 46.34 -8.21
CA SER A 15 -16.85 45.28 -9.14
C SER A 15 -15.58 44.56 -8.69
N ALA A 16 -14.61 45.28 -8.12
CA ALA A 16 -13.40 44.68 -7.55
C ALA A 16 -13.70 43.80 -6.33
N ILE A 17 -14.60 44.23 -5.44
CA ILE A 17 -15.02 43.43 -4.28
C ILE A 17 -15.74 42.15 -4.74
N LEU A 18 -16.65 42.26 -5.71
CA LEU A 18 -17.37 41.11 -6.25
C LEU A 18 -16.40 40.09 -6.89
N ALA A 19 -15.42 40.57 -7.65
CA ALA A 19 -14.38 39.72 -8.24
C ALA A 19 -13.56 38.99 -7.17
N LEU A 20 -13.16 39.69 -6.10
CA LEU A 20 -12.45 39.08 -4.96
C LEU A 20 -13.29 38.01 -4.26
N VAL A 21 -14.58 38.26 -4.02
CA VAL A 21 -15.48 37.28 -3.41
C VAL A 21 -15.65 36.05 -4.29
N VAL A 22 -15.77 36.22 -5.61
CA VAL A 22 -15.85 35.08 -6.54
C VAL A 22 -14.54 34.27 -6.51
N LEU A 23 -13.38 34.93 -6.48
CA LEU A 23 -12.08 34.26 -6.40
C LEU A 23 -11.89 33.49 -5.09
N THR A 24 -12.34 34.02 -3.94
CA THR A 24 -12.29 33.30 -2.67
C THR A 24 -13.21 32.09 -2.66
N ILE A 25 -14.42 32.20 -3.22
CA ILE A 25 -15.35 31.06 -3.36
C ILE A 25 -14.75 29.98 -4.26
N ILE A 26 -14.21 30.34 -5.42
CA ILE A 26 -13.55 29.39 -6.33
C ILE A 26 -12.36 28.73 -5.64
N SER A 27 -11.53 29.50 -4.92
CA SER A 27 -10.41 28.97 -4.14
C SER A 27 -10.88 27.97 -3.09
N LEU A 28 -11.97 28.26 -2.36
CA LEU A 28 -12.54 27.38 -1.36
C LEU A 28 -13.08 26.09 -1.98
N ILE A 29 -13.78 26.18 -3.12
CA ILE A 29 -14.29 25.02 -3.87
C ILE A 29 -13.12 24.15 -4.36
N ILE A 30 -12.08 24.75 -4.95
CA ILE A 30 -10.88 24.02 -5.37
C ILE A 30 -10.23 23.35 -4.17
N LEU A 31 -10.10 24.04 -3.03
CA LEU A 31 -9.52 23.47 -1.81
C LEU A 31 -10.36 22.27 -1.32
N ILE A 32 -11.69 22.38 -1.30
CA ILE A 32 -12.60 21.28 -0.95
C ILE A 32 -12.46 20.12 -1.96
N MET A 33 -12.41 20.39 -3.26
CA MET A 33 -12.23 19.37 -4.30
C MET A 33 -10.88 18.66 -4.17
N LEU A 34 -9.81 19.40 -3.88
CA LEU A 34 -8.48 18.84 -3.63
C LEU A 34 -8.45 18.01 -2.34
N TRP A 35 -9.22 18.40 -1.33
CA TRP A 35 -9.36 17.64 -0.09
C TRP A 35 -10.19 16.37 -0.28
N GLN A 36 -11.21 16.40 -1.14
CA GLN A 36 -11.98 15.20 -1.52
C GLN A 36 -11.19 14.26 -2.44
N LYS A 37 -10.27 14.78 -3.25
CA LYS A 37 -9.39 14.01 -4.13
C LYS A 37 -8.18 13.36 -3.43
N LYS A 38 -8.10 13.31 -2.09
CA LYS A 38 -7.04 12.53 -1.44
C LYS A 38 -7.14 11.07 -1.94
N PRO A 39 -6.07 10.52 -2.53
CA PRO A 39 -6.10 9.19 -3.12
C PRO A 39 -6.53 8.22 -2.02
N ARG A 40 -7.69 7.59 -2.20
CA ARG A 40 -8.17 6.56 -1.29
C ARG A 40 -7.24 5.35 -1.44
N TYR A 41 -6.94 4.70 -0.32
CA TYR A 41 -6.30 3.39 -0.36
C TYR A 41 -7.26 2.41 -1.01
N GLU A 42 -7.00 2.07 -2.27
CA GLU A 42 -7.72 1.03 -3.00
C GLU A 42 -6.81 -0.19 -3.15
N ILE A 43 -7.34 -1.36 -2.83
CA ILE A 43 -6.64 -2.63 -2.94
C ILE A 43 -6.45 -2.94 -4.42
N ARG A 44 -5.22 -3.29 -4.81
CA ARG A 44 -4.92 -3.63 -6.21
C ARG A 44 -5.35 -5.03 -6.61
N TRP A 45 -5.46 -5.95 -5.65
CA TRP A 45 -5.84 -7.34 -5.90
C TRP A 45 -7.36 -7.45 -6.04
N LYS A 46 -7.81 -8.04 -7.14
CA LYS A 46 -9.21 -8.38 -7.38
C LYS A 46 -9.29 -9.88 -7.66
N VAL A 47 -10.18 -10.58 -6.96
CA VAL A 47 -10.45 -12.00 -7.18
C VAL A 47 -11.65 -12.10 -8.11
N ILE A 48 -11.54 -12.86 -9.19
CA ILE A 48 -12.65 -13.10 -10.12
C ILE A 48 -13.52 -14.21 -9.52
N GLU A 49 -14.79 -13.90 -9.30
CA GLU A 49 -15.79 -14.85 -8.81
C GLU A 49 -16.34 -15.69 -9.94
N SER A 50 -16.71 -15.04 -11.04
CA SER A 50 -17.24 -15.69 -12.23
C SER A 50 -17.00 -14.84 -13.47
N VAL A 51 -17.08 -15.50 -14.62
CA VAL A 51 -17.08 -14.85 -15.92
C VAL A 51 -18.48 -15.00 -16.49
N SER A 52 -19.03 -13.90 -17.02
CA SER A 52 -20.32 -13.92 -17.71
C SER A 52 -20.31 -14.96 -18.84
N SER A 53 -21.48 -15.50 -19.17
CA SER A 53 -21.61 -16.56 -20.19
C SER A 53 -21.13 -16.13 -21.58
N ASP A 54 -21.07 -14.82 -21.84
CA ASP A 54 -20.54 -14.23 -23.07
C ASP A 54 -19.01 -14.00 -23.05
N GLY A 55 -18.34 -14.23 -21.92
CA GLY A 55 -16.89 -14.10 -21.77
C GLY A 55 -16.37 -12.65 -21.72
N HIS A 56 -17.25 -11.65 -21.78
CA HIS A 56 -16.85 -10.24 -21.88
C HIS A 56 -16.86 -9.51 -20.53
N GLU A 57 -17.49 -10.08 -19.51
CA GLU A 57 -17.60 -9.47 -18.19
C GLU A 57 -17.04 -10.38 -17.09
N TYR A 58 -16.19 -9.80 -16.25
CA TYR A 58 -15.63 -10.45 -15.06
C TYR A 58 -16.33 -9.89 -13.82
N ILE A 59 -16.98 -10.77 -13.07
CA ILE A 59 -17.56 -10.44 -11.78
C ILE A 59 -16.47 -10.64 -10.73
N TYR A 60 -16.17 -9.59 -9.98
CA TYR A 60 -15.14 -9.63 -8.94
C TYR A 60 -15.78 -9.85 -7.57
N VAL A 61 -15.14 -10.70 -6.76
CA VAL A 61 -15.49 -10.86 -5.36
C VAL A 61 -15.31 -9.53 -4.65
N ASP A 62 -16.34 -9.08 -3.94
CA ASP A 62 -16.23 -7.96 -3.02
C ASP A 62 -15.48 -8.41 -1.76
N PRO A 63 -14.23 -7.93 -1.52
CA PRO A 63 -13.46 -8.34 -0.36
C PRO A 63 -14.11 -7.96 0.97
N MET A 64 -15.06 -7.02 0.97
CA MET A 64 -15.82 -6.68 2.18
C MET A 64 -16.73 -7.82 2.63
N GLN A 65 -17.26 -8.60 1.69
CA GLN A 65 -18.22 -9.67 1.94
C GLN A 65 -17.53 -10.99 2.31
N LEU A 66 -16.24 -11.13 2.03
CA LEU A 66 -15.47 -12.30 2.47
C LEU A 66 -15.49 -12.43 4.00
N PRO A 67 -15.70 -13.64 4.55
CA PRO A 67 -15.58 -13.87 5.99
C PRO A 67 -14.12 -13.72 6.43
N TYR A 68 -13.91 -13.27 7.68
CA TYR A 68 -12.59 -13.33 8.31
C TYR A 68 -12.54 -14.55 9.22
N ASP A 69 -11.61 -15.47 8.95
CA ASP A 69 -11.38 -16.61 9.81
C ASP A 69 -10.53 -16.21 11.03
N SER A 70 -11.10 -16.36 12.22
CA SER A 70 -10.43 -16.06 13.49
C SER A 70 -9.27 -17.00 13.83
N THR A 71 -9.09 -18.11 13.10
CA THR A 71 -7.92 -18.99 13.25
C THR A 71 -6.60 -18.28 12.94
N TRP A 72 -6.66 -17.21 12.14
CA TRP A 72 -5.50 -16.36 11.86
C TRP A 72 -5.14 -15.41 13.01
N GLU A 73 -5.95 -15.29 14.07
CA GLU A 73 -5.64 -14.40 15.17
C GLU A 73 -4.45 -14.88 15.99
N LEU A 74 -3.51 -13.96 16.21
CA LEU A 74 -2.33 -14.16 17.04
C LEU A 74 -2.37 -13.23 18.26
N PRO A 75 -2.00 -13.75 19.44
CA PRO A 75 -1.82 -12.92 20.63
C PRO A 75 -0.76 -11.84 20.36
N ARG A 76 -1.12 -10.57 20.58
CA ARG A 76 -0.25 -9.43 20.24
C ARG A 76 1.02 -9.38 21.09
N ASP A 77 0.96 -9.92 22.30
CA ASP A 77 2.08 -10.11 23.22
C ASP A 77 3.14 -11.09 22.70
N GLN A 78 2.79 -11.95 21.74
CA GLN A 78 3.74 -12.81 21.05
C GLN A 78 4.47 -12.12 19.90
N LEU A 79 4.23 -10.82 19.66
CA LEU A 79 4.80 -10.08 18.55
C LEU A 79 5.61 -8.88 19.03
N VAL A 80 6.93 -8.93 18.77
CA VAL A 80 7.85 -7.83 19.08
C VAL A 80 8.19 -7.09 17.79
N LEU A 81 7.68 -5.86 17.67
CA LEU A 81 7.94 -5.00 16.50
C LEU A 81 9.36 -4.45 16.53
N GLY A 82 10.00 -4.42 15.35
CA GLY A 82 11.35 -3.92 15.13
C GLY A 82 11.38 -2.75 14.15
N ARG A 83 12.41 -2.72 13.30
CA ARG A 83 12.65 -1.62 12.36
C ARG A 83 11.63 -1.58 11.22
N THR A 84 11.42 -0.39 10.64
CA THR A 84 10.64 -0.23 9.41
C THR A 84 11.36 -0.81 8.21
N LEU A 85 10.66 -1.66 7.45
CA LEU A 85 11.11 -2.21 6.16
C LEU A 85 10.67 -1.33 4.99
N GLY A 86 9.48 -0.72 5.10
CA GLY A 86 8.96 0.23 4.12
C GLY A 86 7.83 1.07 4.70
N SER A 87 7.68 2.30 4.21
CA SER A 87 6.58 3.20 4.59
C SER A 87 5.96 3.80 3.34
N GLY A 88 4.64 3.75 3.25
CA GLY A 88 3.86 4.34 2.17
C GLY A 88 2.99 5.49 2.67
N ALA A 89 2.13 6.00 1.79
CA ALA A 89 1.19 7.07 2.15
C ALA A 89 0.21 6.67 3.26
N PHE A 90 -0.19 5.39 3.32
CA PHE A 90 -1.32 4.93 4.15
C PHE A 90 -0.92 4.03 5.32
N GLY A 91 0.26 3.40 5.22
CA GLY A 91 0.71 2.44 6.22
C GLY A 91 2.21 2.24 6.15
N GLN A 92 2.67 1.27 6.92
CA GLN A 92 4.05 0.84 6.97
C GLN A 92 4.13 -0.66 7.14
N VAL A 93 5.25 -1.21 6.70
CA VAL A 93 5.65 -2.58 6.94
C VAL A 93 6.89 -2.53 7.83
N VAL A 94 6.84 -3.24 8.94
CA VAL A 94 7.96 -3.36 9.88
C VAL A 94 8.42 -4.80 9.96
N GLU A 95 9.70 -4.98 10.29
CA GLU A 95 10.24 -6.24 10.74
C GLU A 95 9.68 -6.53 12.14
N ALA A 96 9.38 -7.79 12.43
CA ALA A 96 9.02 -8.20 13.78
C ALA A 96 9.55 -9.60 14.10
N THR A 97 9.61 -9.91 15.38
CA THR A 97 9.86 -11.24 15.90
C THR A 97 8.57 -11.78 16.50
N ALA A 98 8.12 -12.91 15.98
CA ALA A 98 6.95 -13.61 16.48
C ALA A 98 7.37 -14.84 17.28
N HIS A 99 6.76 -15.03 18.43
CA HIS A 99 7.02 -16.14 19.36
C HIS A 99 5.94 -17.21 19.20
N GLY A 100 6.31 -18.50 19.24
CA GLY A 100 5.33 -19.59 19.26
C GLY A 100 4.56 -19.84 17.95
N LEU A 101 4.93 -19.19 16.85
CA LEU A 101 4.31 -19.41 15.53
C LEU A 101 4.65 -20.76 14.89
N SER A 102 5.79 -21.34 15.22
CA SER A 102 6.24 -22.62 14.68
C SER A 102 6.54 -23.60 15.80
N HIS A 103 6.08 -24.84 15.66
CA HIS A 103 6.42 -25.92 16.58
C HIS A 103 7.94 -26.23 16.61
N SER A 104 8.67 -25.83 15.57
CA SER A 104 10.11 -26.12 15.42
C SER A 104 11.01 -24.98 15.88
N GLN A 105 10.51 -23.75 15.94
CA GLN A 105 11.31 -22.56 16.26
C GLN A 105 10.60 -21.74 17.33
N ALA A 106 11.31 -21.47 18.43
CA ALA A 106 10.80 -20.64 19.51
C ALA A 106 10.46 -19.22 19.03
N THR A 107 11.17 -18.72 18.03
CA THR A 107 10.99 -17.38 17.45
C THR A 107 11.14 -17.41 15.94
N MET A 108 10.30 -16.65 15.23
CA MET A 108 10.36 -16.48 13.77
C MET A 108 10.41 -15.01 13.42
N LYS A 109 11.21 -14.65 12.41
CA LYS A 109 11.21 -13.31 11.84
C LYS A 109 10.07 -13.17 10.83
N VAL A 110 9.27 -12.12 10.98
CA VAL A 110 8.09 -11.86 10.16
C VAL A 110 8.06 -10.41 9.69
N ALA A 111 7.23 -10.13 8.70
CA ALA A 111 6.90 -8.77 8.29
C ALA A 111 5.50 -8.43 8.79
N VAL A 112 5.32 -7.22 9.32
CA VAL A 112 4.04 -6.77 9.89
C VAL A 112 3.59 -5.53 9.15
N LYS A 113 2.48 -5.65 8.41
CA LYS A 113 1.83 -4.52 7.77
C LYS A 113 0.80 -3.91 8.71
N MET A 114 0.88 -2.60 8.88
CA MET A 114 -0.01 -1.82 9.74
C MET A 114 -0.27 -0.42 9.16
N LEU A 115 -1.34 0.22 9.64
CA LEU A 115 -1.65 1.60 9.29
C LEU A 115 -0.89 2.59 10.17
N LYS A 116 -0.73 3.82 9.65
CA LYS A 116 -0.27 4.96 10.46
C LYS A 116 -1.35 5.37 11.46
N SER A 117 -0.97 6.02 12.55
CA SER A 117 -1.91 6.49 13.59
C SER A 117 -2.97 7.46 13.07
N THR A 118 -2.67 8.18 11.98
CA THR A 118 -3.57 9.14 11.32
C THR A 118 -4.50 8.50 10.29
N ALA A 119 -4.58 7.17 10.23
CA ALA A 119 -5.32 6.49 9.19
C ALA A 119 -6.84 6.64 9.33
N ARG A 120 -7.53 6.72 8.20
CA ARG A 120 -8.99 6.85 8.10
C ARG A 120 -9.68 5.48 8.20
N SER A 121 -10.97 5.50 8.52
CA SER A 121 -11.81 4.29 8.54
C SER A 121 -11.78 3.53 7.20
N SER A 122 -11.75 4.24 6.07
CA SER A 122 -11.64 3.61 4.74
C SER A 122 -10.31 2.87 4.54
N GLU A 123 -9.22 3.37 5.10
CA GLU A 123 -7.90 2.72 5.03
C GLU A 123 -7.87 1.47 5.93
N LYS A 124 -8.51 1.53 7.10
CA LYS A 124 -8.75 0.36 7.97
C LYS A 124 -9.56 -0.71 7.26
N GLN A 125 -10.63 -0.31 6.57
CA GLN A 125 -11.49 -1.19 5.81
C GLN A 125 -10.72 -1.90 4.69
N ALA A 126 -9.91 -1.16 3.94
CA ALA A 126 -9.12 -1.75 2.87
C ALA A 126 -7.96 -2.63 3.37
N LEU A 127 -7.34 -2.34 4.53
CA LEU A 127 -6.39 -3.27 5.15
C LEU A 127 -7.09 -4.57 5.59
N MET A 128 -8.30 -4.48 6.16
CA MET A 128 -9.08 -5.66 6.54
C MET A 128 -9.47 -6.52 5.33
N SER A 129 -9.84 -5.89 4.22
CA SER A 129 -10.11 -6.58 2.96
C SER A 129 -8.87 -7.28 2.38
N GLU A 130 -7.68 -6.68 2.49
CA GLU A 130 -6.44 -7.33 2.09
C GLU A 130 -6.17 -8.60 2.92
N LEU A 131 -6.36 -8.51 4.23
CA LEU A 131 -6.28 -9.68 5.12
C LEU A 131 -7.24 -10.80 4.69
N LYS A 132 -8.50 -10.46 4.40
CA LYS A 132 -9.51 -11.43 3.94
C LYS A 132 -9.13 -12.09 2.62
N ILE A 133 -8.60 -11.33 1.66
CA ILE A 133 -8.13 -11.87 0.38
C ILE A 133 -6.96 -12.83 0.60
N MET A 134 -5.96 -12.44 1.40
CA MET A 134 -4.81 -13.31 1.69
C MET A 134 -5.24 -14.61 2.39
N SER A 135 -6.19 -14.52 3.34
CA SER A 135 -6.78 -15.69 3.98
C SER A 135 -7.52 -16.59 2.99
N HIS A 136 -8.19 -16.02 1.99
CA HIS A 136 -8.98 -16.77 1.02
C HIS A 136 -8.12 -17.49 -0.04
N LEU A 137 -7.03 -16.86 -0.48
CA LEU A 137 -6.14 -17.41 -1.50
C LEU A 137 -5.38 -18.67 -1.04
N GLY A 138 -5.07 -18.75 0.26
CA GLY A 138 -4.24 -19.81 0.80
C GLY A 138 -2.75 -19.67 0.46
N PRO A 139 -1.90 -20.59 0.96
CA PRO A 139 -0.47 -20.47 0.85
C PRO A 139 0.08 -20.93 -0.51
N HIS A 140 1.13 -20.27 -0.99
CA HIS A 140 1.86 -20.64 -2.20
C HIS A 140 3.35 -20.26 -2.11
N LEU A 141 4.24 -21.11 -2.67
CA LEU A 141 5.70 -20.94 -2.56
C LEU A 141 6.21 -19.61 -3.12
N ASN A 142 5.61 -19.13 -4.20
CA ASN A 142 6.06 -17.93 -4.92
C ASN A 142 5.25 -16.66 -4.57
N VAL A 143 4.45 -16.71 -3.50
CA VAL A 143 3.67 -15.58 -2.98
C VAL A 143 4.05 -15.39 -1.52
N VAL A 144 4.16 -14.14 -1.07
CA VAL A 144 4.40 -13.85 0.34
C VAL A 144 3.19 -14.27 1.15
N ASN A 145 3.34 -15.30 1.98
CA ASN A 145 2.22 -15.94 2.66
C ASN A 145 1.79 -15.18 3.91
N LEU A 146 0.47 -15.27 4.19
CA LEU A 146 -0.10 -14.88 5.47
C LEU A 146 0.31 -15.90 6.54
N LEU A 147 0.81 -15.40 7.67
CA LEU A 147 1.15 -16.23 8.84
C LEU A 147 0.19 -15.98 10.00
N GLY A 148 -0.50 -14.84 10.01
CA GLY A 148 -1.53 -14.51 10.97
C GLY A 148 -1.88 -13.03 10.96
N ALA A 149 -2.66 -12.61 11.95
CA ALA A 149 -3.10 -11.24 12.11
C ALA A 149 -3.34 -10.92 13.59
N CYS A 150 -3.36 -9.63 13.92
CA CYS A 150 -3.89 -9.15 15.19
C CYS A 150 -4.97 -8.12 14.88
N THR A 151 -6.25 -8.49 14.94
CA THR A 151 -7.35 -7.54 14.64
C THR A 151 -8.07 -7.02 15.88
N LYS A 152 -7.84 -7.65 17.04
CA LYS A 152 -8.47 -7.33 18.32
C LYS A 152 -7.53 -6.55 19.26
N GLY A 153 -8.12 -5.76 20.17
CA GLY A 153 -7.39 -5.12 21.27
C GLY A 153 -6.28 -4.14 20.84
N GLY A 154 -6.40 -3.54 19.66
CA GLY A 154 -5.37 -2.62 19.15
C GLY A 154 -5.47 -2.37 17.64
N PRO A 155 -4.42 -1.77 17.03
CA PRO A 155 -4.35 -1.60 15.58
C PRO A 155 -4.30 -2.94 14.85
N ILE A 156 -4.84 -2.97 13.63
CA ILE A 156 -4.81 -4.17 12.78
C ILE A 156 -3.37 -4.41 12.31
N TYR A 157 -2.88 -5.61 12.59
CA TYR A 157 -1.61 -6.13 12.06
C TYR A 157 -1.91 -7.29 11.10
N ILE A 158 -1.34 -7.23 9.90
CA ILE A 158 -1.23 -8.38 9.00
C ILE A 158 0.20 -8.89 9.11
N ILE A 159 0.36 -10.16 9.47
CA ILE A 159 1.65 -10.79 9.74
C ILE A 159 1.94 -11.75 8.60
N THR A 160 3.04 -11.50 7.88
CA THR A 160 3.42 -12.26 6.69
C THR A 160 4.86 -12.75 6.79
N GLU A 161 5.23 -13.62 5.87
CA GLU A 161 6.62 -14.05 5.71
C GLU A 161 7.56 -12.86 5.53
N TYR A 162 8.76 -12.98 6.09
CA TYR A 162 9.83 -12.00 5.95
C TYR A 162 10.76 -12.35 4.78
N CYS A 163 10.79 -11.49 3.76
CA CYS A 163 11.70 -11.62 2.62
C CYS A 163 13.07 -10.99 2.95
N ARG A 164 14.03 -11.82 3.36
CA ARG A 164 15.38 -11.38 3.80
C ARG A 164 16.12 -10.47 2.80
N TYR A 165 15.92 -10.68 1.51
CA TYR A 165 16.66 -9.97 0.46
C TYR A 165 15.93 -8.71 -0.05
N GLY A 166 14.77 -8.38 0.50
CA GLY A 166 13.99 -7.21 0.09
C GLY A 166 13.31 -7.39 -1.28
N ASP A 167 13.02 -6.29 -1.95
CA ASP A 167 12.43 -6.31 -3.28
C ASP A 167 13.45 -6.64 -4.37
N LEU A 168 12.92 -7.18 -5.48
CA LEU A 168 13.74 -7.65 -6.59
C LEU A 168 14.50 -6.52 -7.30
N VAL A 169 13.93 -5.31 -7.36
CA VAL A 169 14.55 -4.18 -8.06
C VAL A 169 15.84 -3.77 -7.35
N ASP A 170 15.75 -3.57 -6.04
CA ASP A 170 16.91 -3.27 -5.20
C ASP A 170 17.93 -4.41 -5.20
N TYR A 171 17.46 -5.66 -5.13
CA TYR A 171 18.33 -6.82 -5.17
C TYR A 171 19.13 -6.90 -6.47
N LEU A 172 18.48 -6.71 -7.62
CA LEU A 172 19.14 -6.71 -8.92
C LEU A 172 20.14 -5.56 -9.06
N HIS A 173 19.80 -4.36 -8.58
CA HIS A 173 20.72 -3.23 -8.59
C HIS A 173 21.98 -3.48 -7.76
N ARG A 174 21.83 -4.00 -6.53
CA ARG A 174 22.96 -4.32 -5.64
C ARG A 174 23.88 -5.40 -6.20
N ASN A 175 23.33 -6.34 -6.97
CA ASN A 175 24.06 -7.48 -7.52
C ASN A 175 24.38 -7.35 -9.02
N LYS A 176 24.18 -6.16 -9.62
CA LYS A 176 24.34 -5.91 -11.06
C LYS A 176 25.70 -6.36 -11.58
N HIS A 177 26.77 -6.09 -10.85
CA HIS A 177 28.14 -6.45 -11.26
C HIS A 177 28.35 -7.97 -11.36
N THR A 178 27.84 -8.74 -10.38
CA THR A 178 27.90 -10.20 -10.37
C THR A 178 27.18 -10.80 -11.57
N PHE A 179 25.98 -10.31 -11.88
CA PHE A 179 25.20 -10.81 -13.02
C PHE A 179 25.84 -10.49 -14.37
N LEU A 180 26.42 -9.29 -14.51
CA LEU A 180 27.12 -8.90 -15.73
C LEU A 180 28.42 -9.68 -15.94
N GLN A 181 29.16 -9.97 -14.86
CA GLN A 181 30.41 -10.74 -14.94
C GLN A 181 30.14 -12.20 -15.32
N HIS A 182 29.12 -12.83 -14.75
CA HIS A 182 28.71 -14.17 -15.14
C HIS A 182 28.29 -14.24 -16.62
N HIS A 183 27.64 -13.18 -17.14
CA HIS A 183 27.28 -13.10 -18.55
C HIS A 183 28.49 -12.86 -19.47
N SER A 184 29.52 -12.12 -19.03
CA SER A 184 30.77 -12.00 -19.80
C SER A 184 31.57 -13.29 -19.81
N ASP A 185 31.62 -14.02 -18.69
CA ASP A 185 32.36 -15.27 -18.58
C ASP A 185 31.69 -16.40 -19.39
N LYS A 186 30.36 -16.49 -19.41
CA LYS A 186 29.63 -17.40 -20.31
C LYS A 186 29.86 -17.12 -21.80
N ARG A 187 30.25 -15.89 -22.17
CA ARG A 187 30.55 -15.50 -23.55
C ARG A 187 32.01 -15.70 -23.93
N ARG A 188 32.89 -16.09 -23.00
CA ARG A 188 34.26 -16.49 -23.36
C ARG A 188 34.22 -17.93 -23.88
N PRO A 189 34.76 -18.20 -25.09
CA PRO A 189 34.89 -19.57 -25.58
C PRO A 189 35.88 -20.37 -24.71
N PRO A 190 35.76 -21.70 -24.62
CA PRO A 190 36.58 -22.56 -23.75
C PRO A 190 38.08 -22.63 -24.10
N SER A 191 38.58 -21.83 -25.05
CA SER A 191 39.89 -22.01 -25.68
C SER A 191 41.05 -21.22 -25.05
N ALA A 192 40.83 -20.50 -23.95
CA ALA A 192 41.85 -19.65 -23.34
C ALA A 192 42.59 -20.26 -22.13
N GLU A 193 42.17 -21.42 -21.62
CA GLU A 193 42.79 -22.04 -20.42
C GLU A 193 43.68 -23.26 -20.74
N LEU A 194 43.92 -23.59 -22.01
CA LEU A 194 44.74 -24.76 -22.41
C LEU A 194 46.19 -24.43 -22.80
N TYR A 195 46.65 -23.19 -22.62
CA TYR A 195 48.03 -22.79 -22.93
C TYR A 195 48.59 -21.81 -21.88
N SER A 196 48.70 -22.24 -20.63
CA SER A 196 49.59 -21.64 -19.62
C SER A 196 50.08 -22.72 -18.67
#